data_AF-A0AAQ4F5A5-F1
#
_entry.id   AF-A0AAQ4F5A5-F1
#
_cell.length_a   1.000
_cell.length_b   1.000
_cell.length_c   1.000
_cell.angle_alpha   90.00
_cell.angle_beta   90.00
_cell.angle_gamma   90.00
#
_symmetry.space_group_name_H-M   'P 1'
#
loop_
_entity.id
_entity.type
_entity.pdbx_description
1 polymer ?
#
loop_
_entity_poly.entity_id
_entity_poly.type
_entity_poly.pdbx_seq_one_letter_code
_entity_poly.pdbx_strand_id
1 'polypeptide(L)'
;MEDHEMTLLKEPDVTTRRGNSVTRDTTPDLSWLSGTLDDSWRREAVDLGSDRSVIVITIRGSRYRALLETARTTDWDKMRKFTQEQEEASEE
;
A
#
# COMPACT_ATOMS: atom_id res chain seq x y z
N MET A 1 6.75 -19.49 18.34
CA MET A 1 6.25 -18.20 17.84
C MET A 1 7.47 -17.32 17.75
N GLU A 2 7.83 -16.89 16.55
CA GLU A 2 8.95 -15.95 16.36
C GLU A 2 8.47 -14.54 16.70
N ASP A 3 9.31 -13.80 17.41
CA ASP A 3 9.13 -12.37 17.65
C ASP A 3 9.85 -11.60 16.55
N HIS A 4 9.12 -10.73 15.86
CA HIS A 4 9.62 -9.94 14.73
C HIS A 4 9.91 -8.48 15.11
N GLU A 5 9.94 -8.15 16.40
CA GLU A 5 10.23 -6.80 16.92
C GLU A 5 9.36 -5.71 16.27
N MET A 6 8.07 -5.99 16.14
CA MET A 6 7.10 -5.07 15.52
C MET A 6 6.22 -4.40 16.57
N THR A 7 6.01 -3.10 16.41
CA THR A 7 5.11 -2.31 17.25
C THR A 7 3.74 -2.19 16.57
N LEU A 8 2.67 -2.49 17.30
CA LEU A 8 1.30 -2.27 16.83
C LEU A 8 0.97 -0.78 16.88
N LEU A 9 0.61 -0.18 15.75
CA LEU A 9 0.32 1.26 15.61
C LEU A 9 -1.12 1.65 15.99
N LYS A 10 -1.96 0.66 16.31
CA LYS A 10 -3.41 0.82 16.36
C LYS A 10 -3.88 1.53 17.64
N GLU A 11 -4.85 2.45 17.48
CA GLU A 11 -5.71 2.90 18.58
C GLU A 11 -6.86 1.89 18.80
N PRO A 12 -6.96 1.24 19.97
CA PRO A 12 -7.91 0.15 20.19
C PRO A 12 -9.38 0.61 20.21
N ASP A 13 -9.63 1.87 20.52
CA ASP A 13 -10.98 2.43 20.69
C ASP A 13 -11.62 2.90 19.38
N VAL A 14 -10.89 2.81 18.26
CA VAL A 14 -11.34 3.29 16.96
C VAL A 14 -11.74 2.12 16.08
N THR A 15 -13.01 2.08 15.67
CA THR A 15 -13.53 1.02 14.79
C THR A 15 -13.09 1.26 13.35
N THR A 16 -12.59 0.21 12.70
CA THR A 16 -12.16 0.26 11.30
C THR A 16 -13.21 -0.33 10.36
N ARG A 17 -14.21 -1.02 10.90
CA ARG A 17 -15.34 -1.57 10.17
C ARG A 17 -16.66 -1.21 10.84
N ARG A 18 -17.52 -0.53 10.10
CA ARG A 18 -18.89 -0.20 10.49
C ARG A 18 -19.76 -1.45 10.39
N GLY A 19 -20.48 -1.73 11.45
CA GLY A 19 -21.52 -2.75 11.49
C GLY A 19 -22.79 -2.32 10.77
N ASN A 20 -23.85 -3.11 10.94
CA ASN A 20 -25.18 -2.81 10.43
C ASN A 20 -26.24 -3.14 11.49
N SER A 21 -27.51 -3.27 11.11
CA SER A 21 -28.59 -3.61 12.05
C SER A 21 -28.46 -4.99 12.72
N VAL A 22 -27.57 -5.85 12.21
CA VAL A 22 -27.34 -7.22 12.68
C VAL A 22 -25.94 -7.38 13.29
N THR A 23 -24.94 -6.63 12.80
CA THR A 23 -23.55 -6.74 13.23
C THR A 23 -23.09 -5.46 13.94
N ARG A 24 -22.32 -5.60 15.01
CA ARG A 24 -21.69 -4.47 15.70
C ARG A 24 -20.48 -3.94 14.91
N ASP A 25 -20.07 -2.72 15.22
CA ASP A 25 -18.79 -2.18 14.75
C ASP A 25 -17.63 -3.04 15.25
N THR A 26 -16.61 -3.20 14.40
CA THR A 26 -15.43 -4.02 14.69
C THR A 26 -14.15 -3.35 14.22
N THR A 27 -13.02 -3.89 14.67
CA THR A 27 -11.69 -3.35 14.33
C THR A 27 -10.75 -4.46 13.84
N PRO A 28 -11.08 -5.11 12.70
CA PRO A 28 -10.29 -6.22 12.17
C PRO A 28 -8.96 -5.78 11.55
N ASP A 29 -8.83 -4.52 11.16
CA ASP A 29 -7.64 -4.01 10.49
C ASP A 29 -6.58 -3.66 11.53
N LEU A 30 -5.38 -4.19 11.34
CA LEU A 30 -4.24 -4.04 12.22
C LEU A 30 -3.05 -3.55 11.40
N SER A 31 -2.27 -2.63 11.96
CA SER A 31 -1.10 -2.04 11.31
C SER A 31 0.09 -2.16 12.26
N TRP A 32 1.20 -2.69 11.76
CA TRP A 32 2.43 -2.83 12.52
C TRP A 32 3.56 -2.07 11.86
N LEU A 33 4.50 -1.60 12.68
CA LEU A 33 5.71 -0.92 12.26
C LEU A 33 6.92 -1.66 12.81
N SER A 34 7.96 -1.79 11.99
CA SER A 34 9.27 -2.27 12.44
C SER A 34 10.22 -1.07 12.61
N GLY A 35 10.94 -1.04 13.73
CA GLY A 35 11.85 0.03 14.11
C GLY A 35 11.19 1.22 14.80
N THR A 36 12.01 2.18 15.22
CA THR A 36 11.60 3.43 15.87
C THR A 36 11.53 4.56 14.84
N LEU A 37 10.33 4.81 14.32
CA LEU A 37 10.02 6.00 13.53
C LEU A 37 8.98 6.83 14.28
N ASP A 38 9.07 8.15 14.15
CA ASP A 38 7.99 9.03 14.60
C ASP A 38 6.83 8.84 13.62
N ASP A 39 5.77 8.21 14.12
CA ASP A 39 4.62 7.82 13.33
C ASP A 39 3.33 8.43 13.89
N SER A 40 2.33 8.54 13.02
CA SER A 40 0.97 8.79 13.45
C SER A 40 0.03 7.88 12.69
N TRP A 41 -0.85 7.22 13.44
CA TRP A 41 -1.93 6.42 12.91
C TRP A 41 -3.25 7.15 13.18
N ARG A 42 -4.13 7.24 12.16
CA ARG A 42 -5.48 7.74 12.37
C ARG A 42 -6.48 7.14 11.40
N ARG A 43 -7.72 7.02 11.86
CA ARG A 43 -8.86 6.64 11.02
C ARG A 43 -9.51 7.90 10.43
N GLU A 44 -9.61 7.93 9.11
CA GLU A 44 -10.26 9.02 8.39
C GLU A 44 -11.78 8.91 8.39
N ALA A 45 -12.43 10.07 8.53
CA ALA A 45 -13.89 10.21 8.50
C ALA A 45 -14.47 10.30 7.09
N VAL A 46 -13.84 9.65 6.12
CA VAL A 46 -14.30 9.67 4.74
C VAL A 46 -15.14 8.44 4.45
N ASP A 47 -16.31 8.64 3.85
CA ASP A 47 -17.17 7.55 3.38
C ASP A 47 -16.90 7.32 1.89
N LEU A 48 -16.41 6.13 1.57
CA LEU A 48 -16.14 5.69 0.19
C LEU A 48 -17.18 4.67 -0.32
N GLY A 49 -18.33 4.55 0.37
CA GLY A 49 -19.38 3.61 0.01
C GLY A 49 -19.12 2.15 0.43
N SER A 50 -18.19 1.95 1.37
CA SER A 50 -17.86 0.65 1.97
C SER A 50 -18.10 0.67 3.48
N ASP A 51 -18.22 -0.51 4.08
CA ASP A 51 -18.25 -0.69 5.53
C ASP A 51 -16.88 -0.52 6.20
N ARG A 52 -15.79 -0.38 5.42
CA ARG A 52 -14.43 -0.14 5.95
C ARG A 52 -14.07 1.34 5.98
N SER A 53 -13.39 1.73 7.05
CA SER A 53 -12.82 3.06 7.21
C SER A 53 -11.46 3.16 6.54
N VAL A 54 -11.14 4.35 6.02
CA VAL A 54 -9.80 4.65 5.52
C VAL A 54 -8.85 4.83 6.71
N ILE A 55 -7.69 4.19 6.64
CA ILE A 55 -6.62 4.30 7.63
C ILE A 55 -5.49 5.11 7.00
N VAL A 56 -5.04 6.13 7.71
CA VAL A 56 -3.90 6.95 7.31
C VAL A 56 -2.77 6.74 8.29
N ILE A 57 -1.63 6.29 7.77
CA ILE A 57 -0.39 6.12 8.52
C ILE A 57 0.60 7.12 7.94
N THR A 58 1.08 8.02 8.79
CA THR A 58 2.16 8.94 8.43
C THR A 58 3.43 8.46 9.09
N ILE A 59 4.46 8.22 8.28
CA ILE A 59 5.78 7.79 8.75
C ILE A 59 6.75 8.95 8.49
N ARG A 60 7.31 9.54 9.55
CA ARG A 60 8.31 10.61 9.42
C ARG A 60 9.69 10.00 9.32
N GLY A 61 10.20 9.91 8.10
CA GLY A 61 11.59 9.52 7.84
C GLY A 61 12.56 10.71 7.97
N SER A 62 13.83 10.42 8.20
CA SER A 62 14.91 11.38 7.88
C SER A 62 14.87 11.71 6.39
N ARG A 63 15.27 12.94 6.00
CA ARG A 63 15.35 13.41 4.59
C ARG A 63 15.81 12.29 3.66
N TYR A 64 14.88 11.70 2.91
CA TYR A 64 15.19 10.74 1.87
C TYR A 64 16.00 11.47 0.79
N ARG A 65 17.30 11.20 0.71
CA ARG A 65 18.04 11.46 -0.52
C ARG A 65 17.69 10.33 -1.47
N ALA A 66 16.81 10.61 -2.43
CA ALA A 66 16.63 9.72 -3.56
C ALA A 66 18.02 9.47 -4.17
N LEU A 67 18.45 8.22 -4.20
CA LEU A 67 19.45 7.81 -5.16
C LEU A 67 18.82 8.08 -6.52
N LEU A 68 19.30 9.13 -7.19
CA LEU A 68 18.93 9.43 -8.57
C LEU A 68 19.56 8.35 -9.43
N GLU A 69 18.90 7.21 -9.51
CA GLU A 69 19.21 6.19 -10.50
C GLU A 69 18.53 6.57 -11.82
N THR A 70 19.19 6.23 -12.93
CA THR A 70 18.63 6.43 -14.25
C THR A 70 17.48 5.45 -14.44
N ALA A 71 16.24 5.94 -14.36
CA ALA A 71 15.06 5.14 -14.66
C ALA A 71 15.14 4.65 -16.12
N ARG A 72 15.00 3.34 -16.32
CA ARG A 72 14.87 2.75 -17.66
C ARG A 72 13.40 2.75 -18.04
N THR A 73 13.04 3.51 -19.06
CA THR A 73 11.70 3.47 -19.66
C THR A 73 11.73 2.53 -20.86
N THR A 74 10.81 1.56 -20.89
CA THR A 74 10.62 0.70 -22.07
C THR A 74 10.00 1.53 -23.20
N ASP A 75 10.68 1.58 -24.33
CA ASP A 75 10.13 2.11 -25.58
C ASP A 75 9.19 1.07 -26.19
N TRP A 76 7.90 1.22 -25.91
CA TRP A 76 6.88 0.28 -26.35
C TRP A 76 6.72 0.24 -27.87
N ASP A 77 7.05 1.32 -28.59
CA ASP A 77 6.98 1.34 -30.05
C ASP A 77 8.09 0.49 -30.66
N LYS A 78 9.31 0.58 -30.11
CA LYS A 78 10.41 -0.31 -30.51
C LYS A 78 10.11 -1.77 -30.21
N MET A 79 9.54 -2.05 -29.03
CA MET A 79 9.18 -3.42 -28.66
C MET A 79 8.14 -4.00 -29.61
N ARG A 80 7.07 -3.24 -29.93
CA ARG A 80 6.03 -3.68 -30.87
C ARG A 80 6.59 -3.98 -32.27
N LYS A 81 7.47 -3.11 -32.78
CA LYS A 81 8.12 -3.33 -34.09
C LYS A 81 8.98 -4.58 -34.08
N PHE A 82 9.80 -4.76 -33.05
CA PHE A 82 10.61 -5.96 -32.90
C PHE A 82 9.76 -7.23 -32.89
N THR A 83 8.65 -7.25 -32.14
CA THR A 83 7.76 -8.42 -32.10
C THR A 83 7.15 -8.72 -33.47
N GLN A 84 6.70 -7.70 -34.19
CA GLN A 84 6.11 -7.86 -35.52
C GLN A 84 7.13 -8.40 -36.54
N GLU A 85 8.36 -7.88 -36.52
CA GLU A 85 9.45 -8.37 -37.38
C GLU A 85 9.82 -9.84 -37.07
N GLN A 86 9.70 -10.27 -35.81
CA GLN A 86 9.93 -11.67 -35.42
C GLN A 86 8.79 -12.60 -35.85
N GLU A 87 7.55 -12.13 -35.79
CA GLU A 87 6.39 -12.88 -36.28
C GLU A 87 6.48 -13.09 -37.79
N GLU A 88 6.74 -12.03 -38.55
CA GLU A 88 6.91 -12.07 -40.02
C GLU A 88 8.08 -12.99 -40.44
N ALA A 89 9.21 -12.98 -39.70
CA ALA A 89 10.35 -13.85 -39.96
C ALA A 89 10.15 -15.33 -39.56
N SER A 90 9.10 -15.64 -38.80
CA SER A 90 8.75 -17.01 -38.39
C SER A 90 7.72 -17.67 -39.31
N GLU A 91 7.08 -16.88 -40.18
CA GLU A 91 6.10 -17.33 -41.18
C GLU A 91 6.70 -17.58 -42.57
N GLU A 92 7.98 -17.23 -42.79
CA GLU A 92 8.82 -17.62 -43.96
C GLU A 92 9.59 -18.94 -43.73
#